data_AF-A0AAV6YPI9-F1
#
_entry.id   AF-A0AAV6YPI9-F1
#
_cell.length_a   1.000
_cell.length_b   1.000
_cell.length_c   1.000
_cell.angle_alpha   90.00
_cell.angle_beta   90.00
_cell.angle_gamma   90.00
#
_symmetry.space_group_name_H-M   'P 1'
#
loop_
_entity.id
_entity.type
_entity.pdbx_description
1 polymer ?
#
loop_
_entity_poly.entity_id
_entity_poly.type
_entity_poly.pdbx_seq_one_letter_code
_entity_poly.pdbx_strand_id
1 'polypeptide(L)'
;SHICFGVKSAEQMRQQAHIQVVSKGLYSQDNNHAPLPYGVLDHRMGTSEKDRPCLTCGKNLADCLGHYGYLDLELPCFHVGYFKAVIGILQMICKTCSHIMLSTEEKKQFLDYLKRPGLTYLQKRGLKKKVSEKCRKKTTCLYCGAFNGPVKKCGLLKIIHEKYKTTKKVVDPLVSQFLQSFENAIEHNKEVEPLLGRAQ
;
A
#
# COMPACT_ATOMS: atom_id res chain seq x y z
N SER A 1 -18.93 -12.18 23.60
CA SER A 1 -17.71 -11.34 23.73
C SER A 1 -16.63 -11.92 22.83
N HIS A 2 -16.20 -11.21 21.78
CA HIS A 2 -15.13 -11.66 20.89
C HIS A 2 -14.27 -10.46 20.47
N ILE A 3 -13.00 -10.71 20.11
CA ILE A 3 -12.09 -9.69 19.59
C ILE A 3 -12.14 -9.73 18.07
N CYS A 4 -12.40 -8.57 17.45
CA CYS A 4 -12.37 -8.41 16.00
C CYS A 4 -11.16 -7.56 15.61
N PHE A 5 -10.27 -8.13 14.81
CA PHE A 5 -9.09 -7.43 14.32
C PHE A 5 -9.42 -6.58 13.09
N GLY A 6 -8.76 -5.43 12.99
CA GLY A 6 -8.91 -4.51 11.86
C GLY A 6 -7.74 -3.55 11.75
N VAL A 7 -7.79 -2.66 10.76
CA VAL A 7 -6.82 -1.59 10.56
C VAL A 7 -7.55 -0.27 10.79
N LYS A 8 -6.92 0.66 11.50
CA LYS A 8 -7.47 2.01 11.70
C LYS A 8 -7.30 2.82 10.42
N SER A 9 -8.34 3.59 10.08
CA SER A 9 -8.24 4.67 9.09
C SER A 9 -7.41 5.84 9.64
N ALA A 10 -6.93 6.71 8.75
CA ALA A 10 -6.18 7.89 9.14
C ALA A 10 -7.00 8.80 10.08
N GLU A 11 -8.29 8.93 9.80
CA GLU A 11 -9.25 9.71 10.58
C GLU A 11 -9.43 9.11 11.98
N GLN A 12 -9.55 7.79 12.10
CA GLN A 12 -9.64 7.11 13.41
C GLN A 12 -8.35 7.28 14.22
N MET A 13 -7.18 7.26 13.57
CA MET A 13 -5.90 7.50 14.24
C MET A 13 -5.83 8.93 14.77
N ARG A 14 -6.23 9.92 13.96
CA ARG A 14 -6.31 11.33 14.39
C ARG A 14 -7.32 11.54 15.51
N GLN A 15 -8.50 10.94 15.41
CA GLN A 15 -9.57 11.06 16.41
C GLN A 15 -9.14 10.50 17.79
N GLN A 16 -8.34 9.45 17.81
CA GLN A 16 -7.85 8.87 19.07
C GLN A 16 -6.66 9.64 19.65
N ALA A 17 -5.89 10.32 18.79
CA ALA A 17 -4.70 11.02 19.21
C ALA A 17 -5.03 12.36 19.88
N HIS A 18 -4.25 12.72 20.90
CA HIS A 18 -4.41 13.96 21.66
C HIS A 18 -3.52 15.09 21.15
N ILE A 19 -2.43 14.75 20.46
CA ILE A 19 -1.50 15.73 19.89
C ILE A 19 -1.02 15.30 18.52
N GLN A 20 -0.70 16.29 17.70
CA GLN A 20 0.15 16.13 16.53
C GLN A 20 1.60 16.32 16.96
N VAL A 21 2.47 15.37 16.63
CA VAL A 21 3.90 15.50 16.85
C VAL A 21 4.53 16.16 15.61
N VAL A 22 5.28 17.24 15.81
CA VAL A 22 5.94 17.98 14.72
C VAL A 22 7.41 18.30 15.04
N SER A 23 7.77 18.37 16.33
CA SER A 23 9.14 18.67 16.75
C SER A 23 10.01 17.41 16.76
N LYS A 24 11.22 17.53 16.19
CA LYS A 24 12.24 16.47 16.20
C LYS A 24 13.02 16.41 17.51
N GLY A 25 13.16 17.56 18.20
CA GLY A 25 13.94 17.62 19.43
C GLY A 25 13.24 16.89 20.57
N LEU A 26 14.02 16.30 21.48
CA LEU A 26 13.49 15.60 22.65
C LEU A 26 13.26 16.56 23.82
N TYR A 27 14.30 17.31 24.18
CA TYR A 27 14.31 18.25 25.30
C TYR A 27 14.67 19.65 24.83
N SER A 28 14.25 20.64 25.60
CA SER A 28 14.71 22.01 25.48
C SER A 28 16.22 22.08 25.71
N GLN A 29 16.88 23.06 25.09
CA GLN A 29 18.31 23.34 25.30
C GLN A 29 18.58 24.15 26.58
N ASP A 30 17.53 24.49 27.33
CA ASP A 30 17.65 25.11 28.63
C ASP A 30 18.15 24.12 29.71
N ASN A 31 18.54 24.68 30.86
CA ASN A 31 19.02 23.90 32.00
C ASN A 31 17.89 23.11 32.72
N ASN A 32 16.63 23.24 32.30
CA ASN A 32 15.48 22.63 32.99
C ASN A 32 15.16 21.21 32.49
N HIS A 33 15.85 20.73 31.44
CA HIS A 33 15.65 19.39 30.87
C HIS A 33 14.16 19.08 30.65
N ALA A 34 13.41 20.08 30.17
CA ALA A 34 11.98 19.94 29.92
C ALA A 34 11.76 19.31 28.54
N PRO A 35 10.84 18.34 28.39
CA PRO A 35 10.51 17.79 27.08
C PRO A 35 9.90 18.87 26.19
N LEU A 36 10.22 18.84 24.90
CA LEU A 36 9.69 19.85 23.98
C LEU A 36 8.19 19.67 23.73
N PRO A 37 7.40 20.76 23.72
CA PRO A 37 6.00 20.69 23.33
C PRO A 37 5.90 20.26 21.86
N TYR A 38 4.87 19.47 21.56
CA TYR A 38 4.66 18.84 20.24
C TYR A 38 5.83 17.97 19.76
N GLY A 39 6.67 17.52 20.70
CA GLY A 39 7.71 16.50 20.49
C GLY A 39 7.23 15.11 20.90
N VAL A 40 8.12 14.12 20.78
CA VAL A 40 7.81 12.71 21.07
C VAL A 40 7.70 12.37 22.57
N LEU A 41 8.18 13.26 23.45
CA LEU A 41 8.13 13.09 24.92
C LEU A 41 7.13 14.05 25.60
N ASP A 42 6.23 14.66 24.82
CA ASP A 42 5.25 15.61 25.33
C ASP A 42 4.31 14.94 26.36
N HIS A 43 4.19 15.55 27.55
CA HIS A 43 3.41 15.01 28.66
C HIS A 43 1.89 14.90 28.40
N ARG A 44 1.38 15.47 27.30
CA ARG A 44 0.02 15.21 26.82
C ARG A 44 -0.17 13.76 26.37
N MET A 45 0.90 13.05 26.00
CA MET A 45 0.85 11.60 25.66
C MET A 45 0.96 10.69 26.89
N GLY A 46 1.23 11.24 28.07
CA GLY A 46 1.48 10.46 29.29
C GLY A 46 2.73 10.96 30.00
N THR A 47 3.05 10.35 31.14
CA THR A 47 4.29 10.63 31.86
C THR A 47 5.05 9.33 32.09
N SER A 48 6.38 9.42 32.05
CA SER A 48 7.33 8.38 32.48
C SER A 48 8.06 8.78 33.77
N GLU A 49 7.75 9.95 34.33
CA GLU A 49 8.41 10.52 35.51
C GLU A 49 7.44 10.61 36.67
N LYS A 50 7.94 10.51 37.92
CA LYS A 50 7.10 10.67 39.11
C LYS A 50 6.77 12.13 39.41
N ASP A 51 7.69 13.04 39.05
CA ASP A 51 7.62 14.44 39.46
C ASP A 51 6.74 15.30 38.54
N ARG A 52 6.43 14.80 37.34
CA ARG A 52 5.63 15.50 36.33
C ARG A 52 4.40 14.66 35.95
N PRO A 53 3.17 15.08 36.28
CA PRO A 53 1.96 14.35 35.91
C PRO A 53 1.62 14.49 34.42
N CYS A 54 0.77 13.60 33.90
CA CYS A 54 0.26 13.71 32.53
C CYS A 54 -0.61 14.95 32.35
N LEU A 55 -0.36 15.73 31.30
CA LEU A 55 -1.12 16.97 31.01
C LEU A 55 -2.53 16.72 30.45
N THR A 56 -2.86 15.49 30.05
CA THR A 56 -4.17 15.14 29.49
C THR A 56 -5.15 14.67 30.56
N CYS A 57 -4.74 13.71 31.41
CA CYS A 57 -5.62 13.14 32.43
C CYS A 57 -5.32 13.63 33.85
N GLY A 58 -4.23 14.39 34.05
CA GLY A 58 -3.80 14.90 35.36
C GLY A 58 -3.26 13.83 36.32
N LYS A 59 -3.15 12.57 35.88
CA LYS A 59 -2.71 11.46 36.72
C LYS A 59 -1.19 11.26 36.67
N ASN A 60 -0.66 10.69 37.74
CA ASN A 60 0.74 10.28 37.86
C ASN A 60 1.01 8.97 37.10
N LEU A 61 2.29 8.59 37.03
CA LEU A 61 2.78 7.41 36.31
C LEU A 61 2.00 6.11 36.61
N ALA A 62 1.62 5.86 37.87
CA ALA A 62 0.96 4.62 38.27
C ALA A 62 -0.48 4.48 37.74
N ASP A 63 -1.17 5.61 37.51
CA ASP A 63 -2.60 5.62 37.22
C ASP A 63 -2.93 6.08 35.78
N CYS A 64 -1.91 6.51 35.02
CA CYS A 64 -2.05 6.95 33.64
C CYS A 64 -1.88 5.77 32.68
N LEU A 65 -2.92 5.47 31.88
CA LEU A 65 -2.89 4.43 30.84
C LEU A 65 -2.09 4.82 29.59
N GLY A 66 -1.83 6.12 29.40
CA GLY A 66 -1.18 6.70 28.23
C GLY A 66 -2.17 7.17 27.15
N HIS A 67 -1.74 8.14 26.36
CA HIS A 67 -2.52 8.74 25.29
C HIS A 67 -1.70 8.76 24.00
N TYR A 68 -2.35 8.50 22.87
CA TYR A 68 -1.68 8.47 21.59
C TYR A 68 -1.42 9.89 21.06
N GLY A 69 -0.31 10.06 20.37
CA GLY A 69 -0.11 11.13 19.40
C GLY A 69 -0.22 10.58 17.97
N TYR A 70 -0.20 11.48 16.99
CA TYR A 70 -0.06 11.10 15.58
C TYR A 70 1.03 11.91 14.88
N LEU A 71 1.57 11.33 13.82
CA LEU A 71 2.53 11.96 12.92
C LEU A 71 1.91 11.98 11.53
N ASP A 72 1.85 13.17 10.94
CA ASP A 72 1.52 13.29 9.54
C ASP A 72 2.76 13.03 8.69
N LEU A 73 2.59 12.20 7.67
CA LEU A 73 3.62 11.91 6.69
C LEU A 73 3.29 12.67 5.41
N GLU A 74 4.23 13.47 4.93
CA GLU A 74 4.07 14.24 3.69
C GLU A 74 3.79 13.36 2.47
N LEU A 75 4.36 12.14 2.46
CA LEU A 75 4.14 11.15 1.41
C LEU A 75 3.71 9.80 2.01
N PRO A 76 2.80 9.07 1.32
CA PRO A 76 2.35 7.77 1.79
C PRO A 76 3.48 6.74 1.70
N CYS A 77 3.59 5.92 2.74
CA CYS A 77 4.59 4.85 2.83
C CYS A 77 3.92 3.47 2.85
N PHE A 78 4.57 2.48 2.24
CA PHE A 78 4.11 1.10 2.36
C PHE A 78 4.34 0.57 3.78
N HIS A 79 3.26 0.12 4.43
CA HIS A 79 3.38 -0.61 5.69
C HIS A 79 3.99 -1.99 5.45
N VAL A 80 5.16 -2.26 6.03
CA VAL A 80 5.94 -3.49 5.81
C VAL A 80 5.14 -4.77 6.06
N GLY A 81 4.28 -4.79 7.09
CA GLY A 81 3.42 -5.93 7.41
C GLY A 81 2.33 -6.21 6.38
N TYR A 82 1.87 -5.18 5.65
CA TYR A 82 0.82 -5.31 4.64
C TYR A 82 1.36 -5.36 3.21
N PHE A 83 2.67 -5.15 3.02
CA PHE A 83 3.28 -5.08 1.69
C PHE A 83 2.98 -6.30 0.79
N LYS A 84 3.04 -7.52 1.35
CA LYS A 84 2.68 -8.75 0.63
C LYS A 84 1.19 -8.79 0.25
N ALA A 85 0.31 -8.30 1.13
CA ALA A 85 -1.12 -8.25 0.88
C ALA A 85 -1.45 -7.22 -0.21
N VAL A 86 -0.80 -6.05 -0.20
CA VAL A 86 -0.92 -5.01 -1.23
C VAL A 86 -0.59 -5.57 -2.61
N ILE A 87 0.55 -6.26 -2.78
CA ILE A 87 0.91 -6.92 -4.04
C ILE A 87 -0.17 -7.91 -4.47
N GLY A 88 -0.69 -8.71 -3.53
CA GLY A 88 -1.76 -9.66 -3.81
C GLY A 88 -3.03 -9.00 -4.33
N ILE A 89 -3.41 -7.84 -3.80
CA ILE A 89 -4.56 -7.06 -4.29
C ILE A 89 -4.27 -6.48 -5.68
N LEU A 90 -3.09 -5.88 -5.90
CA LEU A 90 -2.69 -5.32 -7.20
C LEU A 90 -2.64 -6.38 -8.31
N GLN A 91 -2.37 -7.64 -7.97
CA GLN A 91 -2.44 -8.78 -8.89
C GLN A 91 -3.88 -9.21 -9.25
N MET A 92 -4.89 -8.78 -8.49
CA MET A 92 -6.29 -9.17 -8.69
C MET A 92 -7.14 -8.08 -9.36
N ILE A 93 -6.67 -6.82 -9.36
CA ILE A 93 -7.39 -5.68 -9.92
C ILE A 93 -6.77 -5.20 -11.24
N CYS A 94 -7.57 -4.48 -12.02
CA CYS A 94 -7.10 -3.70 -13.15
C CYS A 94 -6.30 -2.49 -12.65
N LYS A 95 -5.12 -2.23 -13.22
CA LYS A 95 -4.28 -1.08 -12.83
C LYS A 95 -4.76 0.25 -13.44
N THR A 96 -5.75 0.20 -14.34
CA THR A 96 -6.31 1.37 -15.02
C THR A 96 -7.64 1.81 -14.41
N CYS A 97 -8.58 0.88 -14.20
CA CYS A 97 -9.92 1.20 -13.67
C CYS A 97 -10.19 0.64 -12.26
N SER A 98 -9.20 0.02 -11.62
CA SER A 98 -9.28 -0.55 -10.26
C SER A 98 -10.34 -1.63 -10.05
N HIS A 99 -11.04 -2.08 -11.09
CA HIS A 99 -12.01 -3.17 -11.01
C HIS A 99 -11.32 -4.52 -10.86
N ILE A 100 -11.90 -5.42 -10.07
CA ILE A 100 -11.42 -6.80 -9.95
C ILE A 100 -11.52 -7.54 -11.29
N MET A 101 -10.48 -8.31 -11.64
CA MET A 101 -10.36 -9.04 -12.91
C MET A 101 -11.14 -10.37 -12.90
N LEU A 102 -12.43 -10.29 -12.61
CA LEU A 102 -13.38 -11.41 -12.62
C LEU A 102 -14.55 -11.13 -13.57
N SER A 103 -15.08 -12.16 -14.22
CA SER A 103 -16.33 -12.04 -14.97
C SER A 103 -17.53 -11.92 -14.03
N THR A 104 -18.67 -11.50 -14.56
CA THR A 104 -19.90 -11.35 -13.77
C THR A 104 -20.34 -12.66 -13.12
N GLU A 105 -20.20 -13.77 -13.85
CA GLU A 105 -20.54 -15.13 -13.41
C GLU A 105 -19.61 -15.58 -12.27
N GLU A 106 -18.31 -15.36 -12.41
CA GLU A 106 -17.32 -15.69 -11.37
C GLU A 106 -17.53 -14.86 -10.11
N LYS A 107 -17.83 -13.56 -10.26
CA LYS A 107 -18.16 -12.68 -9.13
C LYS A 107 -19.36 -13.23 -8.38
N LYS A 108 -20.45 -13.55 -9.08
CA LYS A 108 -21.66 -14.12 -8.48
C LYS A 108 -21.33 -15.42 -7.73
N GLN A 109 -20.63 -16.36 -8.36
CA GLN A 109 -20.25 -17.63 -7.76
C GLN A 109 -19.45 -17.46 -6.46
N PHE A 110 -18.45 -16.57 -6.44
CA PHE A 110 -17.64 -16.33 -5.24
C PHE A 110 -18.39 -15.57 -4.15
N LEU A 111 -19.26 -14.62 -4.52
CA LEU A 111 -20.09 -13.90 -3.56
C LEU A 111 -21.11 -14.83 -2.88
N ASP A 112 -21.75 -15.72 -3.64
CA ASP A 112 -22.69 -16.70 -3.10
C ASP A 112 -21.99 -17.67 -2.14
N TYR A 113 -20.72 -18.02 -2.42
CA TYR A 113 -19.91 -18.81 -1.48
C TYR A 113 -19.56 -18.03 -0.20
N LEU A 114 -19.24 -16.73 -0.30
CA LEU A 114 -18.91 -15.88 0.85
C LEU A 114 -20.09 -15.62 1.78
N LYS A 115 -21.33 -15.66 1.26
CA LYS A 115 -22.56 -15.44 2.02
C LYS A 115 -22.97 -16.64 2.88
N ARG A 116 -22.32 -17.80 2.73
CA ARG A 116 -22.66 -19.01 3.50
C ARG A 116 -22.40 -18.78 5.01
N PRO A 117 -23.35 -19.13 5.89
CA PRO A 117 -23.15 -19.00 7.33
C PRO A 117 -22.04 -19.95 7.80
N GLY A 118 -21.33 -19.56 8.87
CA GLY A 118 -20.30 -20.41 9.50
C GLY A 118 -18.98 -20.53 8.73
N LEU A 119 -18.69 -19.62 7.79
CA LEU A 119 -17.46 -19.69 7.00
C LEU A 119 -16.20 -19.50 7.87
N THR A 120 -15.37 -20.55 7.94
CA THR A 120 -14.16 -20.57 8.78
C THR A 120 -13.01 -19.76 8.17
N TYR A 121 -12.02 -19.40 9.00
CA TYR A 121 -10.81 -18.69 8.54
C TYR A 121 -10.06 -19.46 7.44
N LEU A 122 -9.90 -20.77 7.58
CA LEU A 122 -9.19 -21.60 6.60
C LEU A 122 -9.91 -21.60 5.25
N GLN A 123 -11.25 -21.69 5.26
CA GLN A 123 -12.07 -21.60 4.05
C GLN A 123 -11.94 -20.24 3.36
N LYS A 124 -11.99 -19.13 4.13
CA LYS A 124 -11.74 -17.77 3.60
C LYS A 124 -10.37 -17.65 2.93
N ARG A 125 -9.32 -18.19 3.57
CA ARG A 125 -7.96 -18.19 3.02
C ARG A 125 -7.85 -19.02 1.73
N GLY A 126 -8.47 -20.19 1.70
CA GLY A 126 -8.57 -21.04 0.51
C GLY A 126 -9.30 -20.34 -0.64
N LEU A 127 -10.40 -19.66 -0.35
CA LEU A 127 -11.15 -18.90 -1.35
C LEU A 127 -10.34 -17.74 -1.93
N LYS A 128 -9.65 -16.96 -1.09
CA LYS A 128 -8.73 -15.90 -1.54
C LYS A 128 -7.71 -16.41 -2.55
N LYS A 129 -7.13 -17.59 -2.31
CA LYS A 129 -6.19 -18.23 -3.24
C LYS A 129 -6.86 -18.53 -4.59
N LYS A 130 -8.03 -19.17 -4.58
CA LYS A 130 -8.80 -19.48 -5.81
C LYS A 130 -9.15 -18.23 -6.62
N VAL A 131 -9.60 -17.17 -5.95
CA VAL A 131 -9.91 -15.87 -6.58
C VAL A 131 -8.65 -15.28 -7.22
N SER A 132 -7.54 -15.24 -6.48
CA SER A 132 -6.27 -14.70 -6.97
C SER A 132 -5.74 -15.44 -8.20
N GLU A 133 -5.82 -16.77 -8.20
CA GLU A 133 -5.41 -17.60 -9.34
C GLU A 133 -6.23 -17.32 -10.61
N LYS A 134 -7.54 -17.09 -10.48
CA LYS A 134 -8.39 -16.72 -11.63
C LYS A 134 -8.06 -15.33 -12.18
N CYS A 135 -7.88 -14.34 -11.30
CA CYS A 135 -7.56 -12.97 -11.74
C CYS A 135 -6.20 -12.91 -12.46
N ARG A 136 -5.18 -13.58 -11.92
CA ARG A 136 -3.80 -13.53 -12.46
C ARG A 136 -3.65 -14.16 -13.85
N LYS A 137 -4.59 -15.02 -14.27
CA LYS A 137 -4.60 -15.63 -15.61
C LYS A 137 -5.12 -14.68 -16.69
N LYS A 138 -5.81 -13.60 -16.31
CA LYS A 138 -6.39 -12.65 -17.25
C LYS A 138 -5.43 -11.50 -17.48
N THR A 139 -5.17 -11.21 -18.74
CA THR A 139 -4.29 -10.12 -19.17
C THR A 139 -5.04 -8.90 -19.67
N THR A 140 -6.34 -9.01 -19.94
CA THR A 140 -7.16 -7.91 -20.46
C THR A 140 -8.31 -7.64 -19.50
N CYS A 141 -8.56 -6.37 -19.19
CA CYS A 141 -9.65 -5.99 -18.32
C CYS A 141 -11.00 -6.16 -19.01
N LEU A 142 -11.94 -6.83 -18.36
CA LEU A 142 -13.31 -7.03 -18.85
C LEU A 142 -14.18 -5.76 -18.81
N TYR A 143 -13.72 -4.72 -18.09
CA TYR A 143 -14.45 -3.46 -17.92
C TYR A 143 -13.96 -2.36 -18.86
N CYS A 144 -12.64 -2.10 -18.87
CA CYS A 144 -12.05 -1.01 -19.65
C CYS A 144 -11.19 -1.46 -20.84
N GLY A 145 -11.04 -2.76 -21.07
CA GLY A 145 -10.20 -3.29 -22.17
C GLY A 145 -8.68 -3.16 -21.95
N ALA A 146 -8.22 -2.46 -20.90
CA ALA A 146 -6.80 -2.24 -20.70
C ALA A 146 -6.01 -3.55 -20.44
N PHE A 147 -4.80 -3.62 -20.99
CA PHE A 147 -3.86 -4.70 -20.71
C PHE A 147 -3.31 -4.62 -19.28
N ASN A 148 -3.11 -5.78 -18.67
CA ASN A 148 -2.77 -5.98 -17.27
C ASN A 148 -1.77 -7.13 -17.17
N GLY A 149 -0.49 -6.83 -17.43
CA GLY A 149 0.60 -7.77 -17.21
C GLY A 149 0.92 -8.03 -15.72
N PRO A 150 1.95 -8.84 -15.44
CA PRO A 150 2.26 -9.30 -14.10
C PRO A 150 2.72 -8.15 -13.19
N VAL A 151 2.35 -8.26 -11.92
CA VAL A 151 2.80 -7.37 -10.84
C VAL A 151 3.71 -8.17 -9.92
N LYS A 152 4.95 -7.69 -9.69
CA LYS A 152 5.97 -8.38 -8.88
C LYS A 152 6.72 -7.41 -7.97
N LYS A 153 7.34 -7.94 -6.92
CA LYS A 153 8.29 -7.20 -6.07
C LYS A 153 9.61 -7.02 -6.83
N CYS A 154 10.17 -5.82 -6.81
CA CYS A 154 11.45 -5.49 -7.45
C CYS A 154 12.40 -4.75 -6.49
N GLY A 155 13.06 -5.50 -5.60
CA GLY A 155 13.90 -4.91 -4.54
C GLY A 155 13.12 -4.60 -3.25
N LEU A 156 13.72 -3.84 -2.35
CA LEU A 156 13.15 -3.55 -1.03
C LEU A 156 12.01 -2.52 -1.15
N LEU A 157 10.81 -2.90 -0.72
CA LEU A 157 9.59 -2.07 -0.70
C LEU A 157 9.21 -1.41 -2.05
N LYS A 158 9.61 -2.04 -3.16
CA LYS A 158 9.27 -1.60 -4.52
C LYS A 158 8.42 -2.64 -5.24
N ILE A 159 7.44 -2.16 -6.01
CA ILE A 159 6.50 -2.97 -6.80
C ILE A 159 6.62 -2.51 -8.25
N ILE A 160 6.73 -3.46 -9.18
CA ILE A 160 6.73 -3.20 -10.61
C ILE A 160 5.52 -3.88 -11.26
N HIS A 161 4.89 -3.17 -12.19
CA HIS A 161 3.86 -3.69 -13.08
C HIS A 161 4.43 -3.70 -14.50
N GLU A 162 4.56 -4.89 -15.08
CA GLU A 162 4.95 -5.05 -16.47
C GLU A 162 3.75 -4.78 -17.37
N LYS A 163 3.50 -3.50 -17.67
CA LYS A 163 2.39 -3.08 -18.53
C LYS A 163 2.61 -3.49 -19.98
N TYR A 164 3.85 -3.50 -20.44
CA TYR A 164 4.20 -3.86 -21.81
C TYR A 164 4.99 -5.16 -21.78
N LYS A 165 4.51 -6.19 -22.46
CA LYS A 165 5.22 -7.46 -22.59
C LYS A 165 5.72 -7.58 -24.02
N THR A 166 6.99 -7.28 -24.25
CA THR A 166 7.69 -7.48 -25.53
C THR A 166 8.05 -8.95 -25.75
N THR A 167 7.06 -9.84 -25.70
CA THR A 167 7.26 -11.19 -26.25
C THR A 167 7.10 -11.12 -27.77
N LYS A 168 7.96 -11.80 -28.55
CA LYS A 168 7.92 -11.83 -30.04
C LYS A 168 6.52 -12.06 -30.67
N LYS A 169 5.53 -12.54 -29.91
CA LYS A 169 4.16 -12.83 -30.37
C LYS A 169 3.13 -11.73 -30.05
N VAL A 170 3.45 -10.76 -29.19
CA VAL A 170 2.55 -9.66 -28.80
C VAL A 170 3.37 -8.39 -28.74
N VAL A 171 3.33 -7.60 -29.81
CA VAL A 171 3.87 -6.24 -29.83
C VAL A 171 2.71 -5.32 -29.47
N ASP A 172 2.82 -4.63 -28.34
CA ASP A 172 1.83 -3.61 -27.96
C ASP A 172 1.82 -2.50 -29.04
N PRO A 173 0.66 -2.06 -29.55
CA PRO A 173 0.61 -1.06 -30.63
C PRO A 173 1.38 0.23 -30.30
N LEU A 174 1.39 0.66 -29.03
CA LEU A 174 2.12 1.84 -28.61
C LEU A 174 3.64 1.60 -28.58
N VAL A 175 4.07 0.40 -28.19
CA VAL A 175 5.48 0.00 -28.28
C VAL A 175 5.89 -0.19 -29.74
N SER A 176 5.02 -0.72 -30.59
CA SER A 176 5.25 -0.86 -32.03
C SER A 176 5.41 0.51 -32.68
N GLN A 177 4.52 1.45 -32.38
CA GLN A 177 4.57 2.81 -32.89
C GLN A 177 5.80 3.56 -32.37
N PHE A 178 6.18 3.35 -31.10
CA PHE A 178 7.40 3.90 -30.54
C PHE A 178 8.64 3.35 -31.26
N LEU A 179 8.75 2.04 -31.45
CA LEU A 179 9.87 1.43 -32.17
C LEU A 179 9.91 1.86 -33.64
N GLN A 180 8.76 1.95 -34.30
CA GLN A 180 8.62 2.46 -35.67
C GLN A 180 9.07 3.93 -35.79
N SER A 181 8.90 4.73 -34.74
CA SER A 181 9.38 6.13 -34.75
C SER A 181 10.90 6.26 -34.93
N PHE A 182 11.66 5.19 -34.68
CA PHE A 182 13.10 5.14 -34.88
C PHE A 182 13.52 4.55 -36.23
N GLU A 183 12.60 4.06 -37.08
CA GLU A 183 12.97 3.42 -38.36
C GLU A 183 13.82 4.34 -39.24
N ASN A 184 13.43 5.61 -39.38
CA ASN A 184 14.19 6.60 -40.14
C ASN A 184 15.59 6.84 -39.53
N ALA A 185 15.69 6.87 -38.19
CA ALA A 185 16.96 7.02 -37.49
C ALA A 185 17.88 5.79 -37.65
N ILE A 186 17.32 4.59 -37.67
CA ILE A 186 18.06 3.34 -37.92
C ILE A 186 18.58 3.28 -39.35
N GLU A 187 17.76 3.71 -40.32
CA GLU A 187 18.14 3.75 -41.74
C GLU A 187 19.39 4.63 -41.96
N HIS A 188 19.46 5.77 -41.27
CA HIS A 188 20.55 6.73 -41.41
C HIS A 188 21.69 6.54 -40.39
N ASN A 189 21.46 5.77 -39.32
CA ASN A 189 22.46 5.46 -38.32
C ASN A 189 22.22 4.07 -37.69
N LYS A 190 22.92 3.07 -38.22
CA LYS A 190 22.84 1.67 -37.75
C LYS A 190 23.31 1.46 -36.31
N GLU A 191 24.03 2.41 -35.70
CA GLU A 191 24.45 2.32 -34.30
C GLU A 191 23.29 2.56 -33.30
N VAL A 192 22.17 3.10 -33.78
CA VAL A 192 20.96 3.34 -32.97
C VAL A 192 20.23 2.03 -32.68
N GLU A 193 20.25 1.07 -33.59
CA GLU A 193 19.55 -0.21 -33.49
C GLU A 193 19.87 -1.01 -32.20
N PRO A 194 21.15 -1.22 -31.81
CA PRO A 194 21.48 -1.92 -30.56
C PRO A 194 21.14 -1.14 -29.28
N LEU A 195 20.87 0.18 -29.38
CA LEU A 195 20.57 1.03 -28.23
C LEU A 195 19.08 1.06 -27.87
N LEU A 196 18.19 0.67 -28.79
CA LEU A 196 16.74 0.70 -28.60
C LEU A 196 16.26 -0.19 -27.45
N GLY A 197 16.95 -1.30 -27.17
CA GLY A 197 16.65 -2.16 -26.02
C GLY A 197 16.87 -1.50 -24.65
N ARG A 198 17.58 -0.37 -24.61
CA ARG A 198 17.84 0.43 -23.40
C ARG A 198 16.90 1.63 -23.24
N ALA A 199 16.05 1.91 -24.23
CA ALA A 199 15.12 3.04 -24.23
C ALA A 199 13.78 2.74 -23.51
N GLN A 200 13.66 1.58 -22.84
CA GLN A 200 12.49 1.16 -22.07
C GLN A 200 12.46 1.71 -20.63
#